data_AF-A0A1R0GXJ6-F1
#
_entry.id   AF-A0A1R0GXJ6-F1
#
_cell.length_a   1.000
_cell.length_b   1.000
_cell.length_c   1.000
_cell.angle_alpha   90.00
_cell.angle_beta   90.00
_cell.angle_gamma   90.00
#
_symmetry.space_group_name_H-M   'P 1'
#
loop_
_entity.id
_entity.type
_entity.pdbx_description
1 polymer ?
#
loop_
_entity_poly.entity_id
_entity_poly.type
_entity_poly.pdbx_seq_one_letter_code
_entity_poly.pdbx_strand_id
1 'polypeptide(L)'
;MYRTPPKAKVIFSKYSDLLKGKLRSEKPAWFQAMELYPVNPSVYKCPSHFETSGKLDFETGSSVAQPGTDPNSMQVKTRSSNRKKHMKRAKNSPQKIVYPEDRLRRTFYAKHVFETSTPMNLKQTNLANEKWDSVHTQSFGLSGESVVRYQLHLIHQGYSESEAYTIATTEFYRAKAAQELETKIAAQEAENFDSLPIAKINSLRTIEFEEEMLKISKKVILRNSQMIQSRQAAAEKTFSG
;
A
#
# COMPACT_ATOMS: atom_id res chain seq x y z
N MET A 1 -11.25 35.43 6.61
CA MET A 1 -12.13 35.40 5.42
C MET A 1 -13.31 34.49 5.70
N TYR A 2 -14.45 35.07 6.03
CA TYR A 2 -15.70 34.31 6.19
C TYR A 2 -16.18 33.89 4.81
N ARG A 3 -16.11 32.60 4.51
CA ARG A 3 -16.71 32.05 3.29
C ARG A 3 -18.22 32.21 3.45
N THR A 4 -18.88 32.83 2.47
CA THR A 4 -20.34 32.84 2.41
C THR A 4 -20.86 31.40 2.52
N PRO A 5 -21.90 31.13 3.31
CA PRO A 5 -22.41 29.79 3.46
C PRO A 5 -22.85 29.25 2.09
N PRO A 6 -22.54 27.98 1.78
CA PRO A 6 -22.88 27.41 0.48
C PRO A 6 -24.39 27.46 0.26
N LYS A 7 -24.82 27.96 -0.91
CA LYS A 7 -26.24 28.13 -1.26
C LYS A 7 -27.05 26.85 -1.05
N ALA A 8 -26.42 25.68 -1.23
CA ALA A 8 -27.01 24.35 -1.04
C ALA A 8 -27.55 24.09 0.38
N LYS A 9 -26.89 24.57 1.43
CA LYS A 9 -27.34 24.36 2.82
C LYS A 9 -28.58 25.17 3.16
N VAL A 10 -28.73 26.32 2.53
CA VAL A 10 -29.81 27.28 2.83
C VAL A 10 -31.06 27.03 1.99
N ILE A 11 -31.05 26.01 1.12
CA ILE A 11 -32.19 25.70 0.22
C ILE A 11 -33.46 25.43 1.04
N PHE A 12 -33.37 24.59 2.08
CA PHE A 12 -34.51 24.26 2.93
C PHE A 12 -35.11 25.48 3.61
N SER A 13 -34.26 26.28 4.29
CA SER A 13 -34.68 27.51 4.98
C SER A 13 -35.31 28.48 3.99
N LYS A 14 -34.63 28.78 2.87
CA LYS A 14 -35.14 29.71 1.84
C LYS A 14 -36.46 29.25 1.28
N TYR A 15 -36.61 27.95 0.98
CA TYR A 15 -37.86 27.43 0.46
C TYR A 15 -38.98 27.48 1.49
N SER A 16 -38.66 27.20 2.76
CA SER A 16 -39.61 27.35 3.87
C SER A 16 -40.08 28.81 4.02
N ASP A 17 -39.18 29.78 3.80
CA ASP A 17 -39.51 31.22 3.83
C ASP A 17 -40.38 31.62 2.64
N LEU A 18 -40.12 31.06 1.45
CA LEU A 18 -40.98 31.27 0.25
C LEU A 18 -42.39 30.73 0.44
N LEU A 19 -42.54 29.56 1.08
CA LEU A 19 -43.84 28.98 1.42
C LEU A 19 -44.56 29.84 2.48
N LYS A 20 -43.85 30.26 3.54
CA LYS A 20 -44.40 31.16 4.58
C LYS A 20 -44.86 32.49 3.99
N GLY A 21 -44.08 33.06 3.07
CA GLY A 21 -44.39 34.30 2.37
C GLY A 21 -45.48 34.17 1.30
N LYS A 22 -46.02 32.97 1.06
CA LYS A 22 -46.99 32.67 -0.02
C LYS A 22 -46.46 33.02 -1.42
N LEU A 23 -45.13 33.05 -1.61
CA LEU A 23 -44.49 33.23 -2.93
C LEU A 23 -44.47 31.92 -3.73
N ARG A 24 -44.63 30.78 -3.06
CA ARG A 24 -44.81 29.45 -3.65
C ARG A 24 -46.00 28.77 -2.99
N SER A 25 -46.84 28.11 -3.80
CA SER A 25 -48.08 27.48 -3.34
C SER A 25 -47.88 26.01 -2.94
N GLU A 26 -47.01 25.30 -3.65
CA GLU A 26 -46.84 23.85 -3.50
C GLU A 26 -45.52 23.50 -2.83
N LYS A 27 -45.53 22.46 -1.99
CA LYS A 27 -44.32 21.87 -1.44
C LYS A 27 -43.70 20.92 -2.48
N PRO A 28 -42.42 21.07 -2.84
CA PRO A 28 -41.72 20.16 -3.72
C PRO A 28 -41.61 18.77 -3.09
N ALA A 29 -41.51 17.74 -3.93
CA ALA A 29 -41.38 16.36 -3.48
C ALA A 29 -40.22 16.11 -2.50
N TRP A 30 -39.09 16.81 -2.65
CA TRP A 30 -37.93 16.65 -1.77
C TRP A 30 -38.07 17.37 -0.40
N PHE A 31 -39.02 18.29 -0.25
CA PHE A 31 -39.13 19.15 0.94
C PHE A 31 -39.44 18.33 2.20
N GLN A 32 -40.39 17.39 2.09
CA GLN A 32 -40.76 16.50 3.19
C GLN A 32 -39.61 15.57 3.61
N ALA A 33 -38.82 15.07 2.64
CA ALA A 33 -37.65 14.25 2.94
C ALA A 33 -36.56 15.04 3.70
N MET A 34 -36.36 16.31 3.35
CA MET A 34 -35.38 17.19 4.00
C MET A 34 -35.84 17.68 5.38
N GLU A 35 -37.16 17.74 5.60
CA GLU A 35 -37.77 17.99 6.91
C GLU A 35 -37.51 16.81 7.87
N LEU A 36 -37.61 15.57 7.37
CA LEU A 36 -37.28 14.36 8.14
C LEU A 36 -35.77 14.19 8.37
N TYR A 37 -34.94 14.52 7.38
CA TYR A 37 -33.50 14.35 7.42
C TYR A 37 -32.77 15.68 7.14
N PRO A 38 -32.66 16.57 8.13
CA PRO A 38 -32.02 17.86 7.95
C PRO A 38 -30.52 17.71 7.66
N VAL A 39 -29.98 18.61 6.83
CA VAL A 39 -28.54 18.65 6.50
C VAL A 39 -27.71 19.04 7.73
N ASN A 40 -26.53 18.44 7.89
CA ASN A 40 -25.64 18.76 9.01
C ASN A 40 -25.27 20.27 9.02
N PRO A 41 -25.61 21.02 10.10
CA PRO A 41 -25.41 22.46 10.16
C PRO A 41 -23.94 22.85 10.26
N SER A 42 -23.09 22.01 10.86
CA SER A 42 -21.71 22.35 11.17
C SER A 42 -20.73 22.12 10.00
N VAL A 43 -19.72 22.98 9.90
CA VAL A 43 -18.49 22.77 9.09
C VAL A 43 -17.27 22.81 10.01
N TYR A 44 -17.48 22.56 11.31
CA TYR A 44 -16.40 22.56 12.28
C TYR A 44 -15.47 21.40 11.98
N LYS A 45 -14.17 21.68 11.95
CA LYS A 45 -13.17 20.63 11.97
C LYS A 45 -13.01 20.21 13.43
N CYS A 46 -13.54 19.04 13.80
CA CYS A 46 -13.27 18.44 15.10
C CYS A 46 -11.85 17.87 15.13
N PRO A 47 -11.09 18.03 16.22
CA PRO A 47 -9.79 17.38 16.35
C PRO A 47 -9.95 15.85 16.36
N SER A 48 -8.97 15.13 15.81
CA SER A 48 -8.93 13.67 15.90
C SER A 48 -8.52 13.24 17.31
N HIS A 49 -9.37 12.48 17.99
CA HIS A 49 -9.08 11.93 19.33
C HIS A 49 -8.50 10.50 19.29
N PHE A 50 -8.43 9.89 18.11
CA PHE A 50 -7.94 8.52 17.95
C PHE A 50 -6.41 8.49 17.90
N GLU A 51 -5.82 7.60 18.69
CA GLU A 51 -4.41 7.26 18.57
C GLU A 51 -4.23 6.44 17.30
N THR A 52 -3.49 7.00 16.34
CA THR A 52 -3.25 6.32 15.07
C THR A 52 -1.84 5.72 14.99
N SER A 53 -1.15 5.69 16.14
CA SER A 53 0.17 5.10 16.29
C SER A 53 0.05 3.61 16.61
N GLY A 54 0.27 2.77 15.61
CA GLY A 54 0.34 1.32 15.77
C GLY A 54 1.61 0.87 16.46
N LYS A 55 1.63 0.97 17.79
CA LYS A 55 2.65 0.33 18.65
C LYS A 55 2.22 -1.09 18.96
N LEU A 56 3.18 -1.99 19.14
CA LEU A 56 2.91 -3.34 19.66
C LEU A 56 2.64 -3.28 21.17
N ASP A 57 1.96 -4.29 21.72
CA ASP A 57 1.61 -4.33 23.14
C ASP A 57 2.86 -4.30 24.04
N PHE A 58 3.92 -5.02 23.67
CA PHE A 58 5.19 -5.00 24.40
C PHE A 58 5.93 -3.65 24.29
N GLU A 59 5.71 -2.90 23.19
CA GLU A 59 6.24 -1.54 22.99
C GLU A 59 5.43 -0.49 23.76
N THR A 60 4.22 -0.82 24.19
CA THR A 60 3.33 0.08 24.93
C THR A 60 3.72 0.15 26.41
N GLY A 61 4.13 -0.98 27.00
CA GLY A 61 4.61 -1.05 28.39
C GLY A 61 6.06 -0.60 28.57
N SER A 62 6.87 -0.67 27.51
CA SER A 62 8.18 -0.03 27.47
C SER A 62 7.98 1.44 27.11
N SER A 63 7.81 2.29 28.11
CA SER A 63 7.95 3.74 27.98
C SER A 63 9.40 4.07 27.56
N VAL A 64 9.75 3.76 26.32
CA VAL A 64 11.01 4.10 25.68
C VAL A 64 11.07 5.61 25.70
N ALA A 65 12.01 6.12 26.48
CA ALA A 65 12.40 7.51 26.50
C ALA A 65 12.50 8.03 25.06
N GLN A 66 11.94 9.22 24.85
CA GLN A 66 11.96 9.96 23.59
C GLN A 66 13.26 9.70 22.79
N PRO A 67 13.19 9.42 21.47
CA PRO A 67 14.37 9.19 20.65
C PRO A 67 15.26 10.42 20.73
N GLY A 68 16.44 10.27 21.35
CA GLY A 68 17.40 11.35 21.62
C GLY A 68 17.80 11.55 23.08
N THR A 69 17.56 10.58 23.95
CA THR A 69 18.13 10.60 25.32
C THR A 69 18.93 9.32 25.53
N ASP A 70 20.20 9.31 25.12
CA ASP A 70 21.11 8.32 25.69
C ASP A 70 21.20 8.64 27.18
N PRO A 71 20.98 7.67 28.09
CA PRO A 71 21.09 7.92 29.53
C PRO A 71 22.52 8.35 29.95
N ASN A 72 23.51 8.14 29.07
CA ASN A 72 24.91 8.49 29.27
C ASN A 72 25.40 9.71 28.47
N SER A 73 24.59 10.31 27.58
CA SER A 73 24.99 11.55 26.90
C SER A 73 24.47 12.76 27.66
N MET A 74 25.35 13.36 28.47
CA MET A 74 25.07 14.59 29.21
C MET A 74 25.06 15.79 28.25
N GLN A 75 24.15 15.81 27.28
CA GLN A 75 23.96 16.95 26.38
C GLN A 75 23.01 17.96 27.01
N VAL A 76 23.59 19.06 27.51
CA VAL A 76 22.82 20.23 27.98
C VAL A 76 22.09 20.84 26.78
N LYS A 77 20.76 20.64 26.72
CA LYS A 77 19.91 21.25 25.68
C LYS A 77 20.00 22.77 25.79
N THR A 78 20.53 23.44 24.77
CA THR A 78 20.57 24.91 24.72
C THR A 78 19.12 25.44 24.76
N ARG A 79 18.85 26.39 25.66
CA ARG A 79 17.50 26.88 26.01
C ARG A 79 16.70 27.48 24.83
N SER A 80 17.32 27.70 23.67
CA SER A 80 16.76 28.49 22.57
C SER A 80 16.09 27.68 21.44
N SER A 81 16.33 26.37 21.31
CA SER A 81 15.87 25.60 20.14
C SER A 81 14.35 25.33 20.12
N ASN A 82 13.70 25.17 21.29
CA ASN A 82 12.30 24.72 21.37
C ASN A 82 11.24 25.80 21.61
N ARG A 83 11.63 27.06 21.85
CA ARG A 83 10.70 28.09 22.38
C ARG A 83 9.54 28.46 21.43
N LYS A 84 9.63 28.12 20.13
CA LYS A 84 8.60 28.42 19.12
C LYS A 84 7.77 27.20 18.67
N LYS A 85 8.11 25.95 19.07
CA LYS A 85 7.33 24.76 18.68
C LYS A 85 5.96 24.73 19.35
N HIS A 86 5.89 25.15 20.61
CA HIS A 86 4.66 25.12 21.42
C HIS A 86 3.72 26.28 21.08
N MET A 87 4.19 27.26 20.28
CA MET A 87 3.37 28.36 19.77
C MET A 87 2.68 28.04 18.43
N LYS A 88 3.01 26.92 17.78
CA LYS A 88 2.33 26.47 16.56
C LYS A 88 1.09 25.67 16.96
N ARG A 89 -0.10 26.19 16.64
CA ARG A 89 -1.36 25.44 16.81
C ARG A 89 -1.25 24.12 16.04
N ALA A 90 -1.53 23.00 16.72
CA ALA A 90 -1.60 21.70 16.08
C ALA A 90 -2.59 21.79 14.90
N LYS A 91 -2.12 21.42 13.70
CA LYS A 91 -2.95 21.46 12.50
C LYS A 91 -4.03 20.40 12.68
N ASN A 92 -5.30 20.82 12.64
CA ASN A 92 -6.41 19.87 12.62
C ASN A 92 -6.50 19.22 11.22
N SER A 93 -5.66 18.21 11.02
CA SER A 93 -5.57 17.36 9.84
C SER A 93 -5.67 15.90 10.27
N PRO A 94 -6.22 15.01 9.42
CA PRO A 94 -6.27 13.58 9.72
C PRO A 94 -4.85 13.07 10.01
N GLN A 95 -4.72 12.26 11.06
CA GLN A 95 -3.47 11.61 11.43
C GLN A 95 -3.15 10.48 10.45
N LYS A 96 -1.86 10.17 10.30
CA LYS A 96 -1.43 9.02 9.47
C LYS A 96 -1.73 7.74 10.22
N ILE A 97 -2.39 6.80 9.55
CA ILE A 97 -2.60 5.45 10.09
C ILE A 97 -1.33 4.63 9.90
N VAL A 98 -0.75 4.20 11.02
CA VAL A 98 0.42 3.34 11.05
C VAL A 98 0.02 2.12 11.86
N TYR A 99 0.26 0.94 11.30
CA TYR A 99 0.03 -0.32 12.01
C TYR A 99 1.36 -0.92 12.48
N PRO A 100 1.38 -1.68 13.58
CA PRO A 100 2.61 -2.31 14.03
C PRO A 100 3.16 -3.31 13.01
N GLU A 101 2.26 -4.04 12.32
CA GLU A 101 2.65 -4.98 11.27
C GLU A 101 3.29 -4.33 10.04
N ASP A 102 3.14 -3.01 9.82
CA ASP A 102 3.80 -2.32 8.69
C ASP A 102 5.32 -2.39 8.80
N ARG A 103 5.86 -2.39 10.02
CA ARG A 103 7.28 -2.60 10.26
C ARG A 103 7.69 -4.02 9.86
N LEU A 104 6.91 -5.01 10.28
CA LEU A 104 7.14 -6.42 9.98
C LEU A 104 7.12 -6.66 8.46
N ARG A 105 6.13 -6.13 7.73
CA ARG A 105 6.05 -6.17 6.26
C ARG A 105 7.32 -5.63 5.62
N ARG A 106 7.79 -4.45 6.02
CA ARG A 106 9.04 -3.87 5.48
C ARG A 106 10.23 -4.79 5.69
N THR A 107 10.37 -5.36 6.89
CA THR A 107 11.48 -6.28 7.17
C THR A 107 11.40 -7.58 6.38
N PHE A 108 10.19 -8.12 6.19
CA PHE A 108 9.97 -9.35 5.44
C PHE A 108 10.32 -9.18 3.96
N TYR A 109 9.74 -8.17 3.28
CA TYR A 109 9.97 -7.96 1.85
C TYR A 109 11.38 -7.42 1.54
N ALA A 110 12.02 -6.73 2.47
CA ALA A 110 13.43 -6.35 2.32
C ALA A 110 14.35 -7.58 2.28
N LYS A 111 14.05 -8.63 3.06
CA LYS A 111 14.80 -9.89 3.07
C LYS A 111 14.38 -10.82 1.92
N HIS A 112 13.13 -10.73 1.46
CA HIS A 112 12.54 -11.59 0.43
C HIS A 112 12.10 -10.80 -0.80
N VAL A 113 13.08 -10.29 -1.56
CA VAL A 113 12.80 -9.45 -2.72
C VAL A 113 11.93 -10.16 -3.76
N PHE A 114 12.19 -11.45 -4.01
CA PHE A 114 11.43 -12.24 -4.98
C PHE A 114 9.97 -12.49 -4.59
N GLU A 115 9.62 -12.49 -3.30
CA GLU A 115 8.21 -12.54 -2.89
C GLU A 115 7.43 -11.30 -3.34
N THR A 116 8.11 -10.18 -3.59
CA THR A 116 7.49 -8.96 -4.15
C THR A 116 7.03 -9.17 -5.60
N SER A 117 7.70 -10.06 -6.35
CA SER A 117 7.30 -10.40 -7.73
C SER A 117 6.15 -11.40 -7.80
N THR A 118 5.79 -12.02 -6.68
CA THR A 118 4.66 -12.96 -6.66
C THR A 118 3.34 -12.19 -6.83
N PRO A 119 2.48 -12.59 -7.79
CA PRO A 119 1.23 -11.89 -8.03
C PRO A 119 0.26 -12.12 -6.86
N MET A 120 -0.37 -11.05 -6.38
CA MET A 120 -1.35 -11.10 -5.29
C MET A 120 -2.69 -10.53 -5.74
N ASN A 121 -3.78 -11.17 -5.32
CA ASN A 121 -5.13 -10.67 -5.54
C ASN A 121 -5.50 -9.62 -4.47
N LEU A 122 -5.79 -8.39 -4.89
CA LEU A 122 -6.21 -7.30 -4.01
C LEU A 122 -7.74 -7.21 -3.83
N LYS A 123 -8.50 -8.07 -4.52
CA LYS A 123 -9.95 -8.11 -4.40
C LYS A 123 -10.32 -8.55 -2.99
N GLN A 124 -11.05 -7.70 -2.28
CA GLN A 124 -11.52 -8.01 -0.93
C GLN A 124 -12.53 -9.17 -0.98
N THR A 125 -12.28 -10.17 -0.14
CA THR A 125 -13.22 -11.25 0.15
C THR A 125 -13.68 -11.10 1.60
N ASN A 126 -14.85 -11.60 1.97
CA ASN A 126 -15.33 -11.54 3.35
C ASN A 126 -14.48 -12.47 4.24
N LEU A 127 -13.49 -11.93 4.93
CA LEU A 127 -12.56 -12.67 5.81
C LEU A 127 -13.04 -12.73 7.27
N ALA A 128 -14.35 -12.82 7.49
CA ALA A 128 -14.88 -12.90 8.85
C ALA A 128 -14.40 -14.21 9.52
N ASN A 129 -13.65 -14.07 10.61
CA ASN A 129 -13.18 -15.16 11.51
C ASN A 129 -11.94 -15.96 11.06
N GLU A 130 -11.03 -15.39 10.28
CA GLU A 130 -9.74 -16.06 10.05
C GLU A 130 -8.93 -16.18 11.34
N LYS A 131 -8.47 -17.40 11.61
CA LYS A 131 -7.52 -17.70 12.69
C LYS A 131 -6.10 -17.64 12.14
N TRP A 132 -5.21 -17.01 12.91
CA TRP A 132 -3.82 -16.78 12.54
C TRP A 132 -2.89 -17.77 13.25
N ASP A 133 -3.34 -19.02 13.38
CA ASP A 133 -2.64 -20.07 14.13
C ASP A 133 -1.47 -20.68 13.34
N SER A 134 -1.48 -20.55 12.01
CA SER A 134 -0.50 -21.09 11.08
C SER A 134 -0.45 -20.25 9.80
N VAL A 135 0.60 -20.44 9.00
CA VAL A 135 0.79 -19.82 7.68
C VAL A 135 -0.08 -20.50 6.60
N HIS A 136 -0.63 -21.70 6.87
CA HIS A 136 -1.45 -22.47 5.93
C HIS A 136 -2.96 -22.23 6.08
N THR A 137 -3.41 -21.69 7.21
CA THR A 137 -4.85 -21.56 7.53
C THR A 137 -5.53 -20.39 6.80
N GLN A 138 -4.78 -19.57 6.06
CA GLN A 138 -5.32 -18.41 5.35
C GLN A 138 -6.09 -18.78 4.08
N SER A 139 -7.26 -18.18 3.90
CA SER A 139 -8.11 -18.38 2.72
C SER A 139 -7.55 -17.76 1.43
N PHE A 140 -6.65 -16.78 1.54
CA PHE A 140 -6.06 -16.07 0.40
C PHE A 140 -4.75 -16.68 -0.12
N GLY A 141 -4.37 -17.86 0.38
CA GLY A 141 -3.19 -18.61 -0.04
C GLY A 141 -1.89 -18.16 0.62
N LEU A 142 -0.79 -18.83 0.23
CA LEU A 142 0.53 -18.66 0.82
C LEU A 142 1.19 -17.35 0.35
N SER A 143 1.32 -16.36 1.24
CA SER A 143 1.84 -15.02 0.91
C SER A 143 2.75 -14.48 2.02
N GLY A 144 3.52 -13.44 1.74
CA GLY A 144 4.24 -12.70 2.78
C GLY A 144 3.32 -12.13 3.87
N GLU A 145 2.07 -11.83 3.54
CA GLU A 145 1.09 -11.38 4.53
C GLU A 145 0.70 -12.47 5.54
N SER A 146 0.64 -13.75 5.13
CA SER A 146 0.36 -14.84 6.08
C SER A 146 1.48 -14.99 7.10
N VAL A 147 2.73 -14.81 6.67
CA VAL A 147 3.91 -14.77 7.56
C VAL A 147 3.82 -13.63 8.56
N VAL A 148 3.54 -12.42 8.09
CA VAL A 148 3.47 -11.23 8.95
C VAL A 148 2.35 -11.36 10.00
N ARG A 149 1.19 -11.88 9.60
CA ARG A 149 0.05 -12.07 10.52
C ARG A 149 0.32 -13.17 11.54
N TYR A 150 0.91 -14.27 11.11
CA TYR A 150 1.31 -15.34 12.02
C TYR A 150 2.42 -14.89 12.98
N GLN A 151 3.42 -14.15 12.48
CA GLN A 151 4.44 -13.52 13.31
C GLN A 151 3.82 -12.58 14.36
N LEU A 152 2.86 -11.74 13.97
CA LEU A 152 2.14 -10.86 14.90
C LEU A 152 1.38 -11.66 15.95
N HIS A 153 0.73 -12.76 15.56
CA HIS A 153 0.05 -13.66 16.47
C HIS A 153 0.99 -14.29 17.50
N LEU A 154 2.16 -14.78 17.08
CA LEU A 154 3.20 -15.30 17.97
C LEU A 154 3.72 -14.22 18.93
N ILE A 155 3.92 -12.99 18.45
CA ILE A 155 4.31 -11.86 19.31
C ILE A 155 3.25 -11.62 20.39
N HIS A 156 1.95 -11.69 20.05
CA HIS A 156 0.87 -11.56 21.03
C HIS A 156 0.84 -12.72 22.04
N GLN A 157 1.34 -13.90 21.67
CA GLN A 157 1.51 -15.04 22.59
C GLN A 157 2.74 -14.92 23.50
N GLY A 158 3.59 -13.89 23.31
CA GLY A 158 4.74 -13.60 24.16
C GLY A 158 6.09 -13.99 23.56
N TYR A 159 6.15 -14.42 22.30
CA TYR A 159 7.41 -14.67 21.60
C TYR A 159 8.14 -13.37 21.28
N SER A 160 9.47 -13.41 21.26
CA SER A 160 10.28 -12.26 20.81
C SER A 160 10.09 -12.01 19.30
N GLU A 161 10.22 -10.75 18.85
CA GLU A 161 10.05 -10.39 17.42
C GLU A 161 10.94 -11.25 16.50
N SER A 162 12.18 -11.54 16.92
CA SER A 162 13.13 -12.35 16.17
C SER A 162 12.76 -13.84 16.16
N GLU A 163 12.33 -14.39 17.30
CA GLU A 163 11.94 -15.79 17.40
C GLU A 163 10.65 -16.05 16.62
N ALA A 164 9.64 -15.20 16.80
CA ALA A 164 8.41 -15.22 16.02
C ALA A 164 8.68 -15.13 14.51
N TYR A 165 9.64 -14.28 14.11
CA TYR A 165 10.06 -14.20 12.71
C TYR A 165 10.64 -15.53 12.20
N THR A 166 11.55 -16.15 12.95
CA THR A 166 12.15 -17.43 12.54
C THR A 166 11.13 -18.56 12.46
N ILE A 167 10.21 -18.65 13.41
CA ILE A 167 9.15 -19.66 13.39
C ILE A 167 8.27 -19.45 12.15
N ALA A 168 7.78 -18.24 11.93
CA ALA A 168 6.90 -17.94 10.81
C ALA A 168 7.57 -18.17 9.45
N THR A 169 8.84 -17.79 9.29
CA THR A 169 9.56 -18.01 8.02
C THR A 169 9.90 -19.48 7.78
N THR A 170 10.25 -20.24 8.82
CA THR A 170 10.52 -21.69 8.65
C THR A 170 9.28 -22.43 8.18
N GLU A 171 8.12 -22.10 8.72
CA GLU A 171 6.83 -22.67 8.30
C GLU A 171 6.50 -22.27 6.86
N PHE A 172 6.71 -21.00 6.52
CA PHE A 172 6.53 -20.49 5.16
C PHE A 172 7.43 -21.21 4.14
N TYR A 173 8.70 -21.40 4.45
CA TYR A 173 9.63 -22.11 3.56
C TYR A 173 9.23 -23.57 3.37
N ARG A 174 8.78 -24.25 4.44
CA ARG A 174 8.26 -25.62 4.33
C ARG A 174 7.05 -25.68 3.40
N ALA A 175 6.11 -24.76 3.54
CA ALA A 175 4.92 -24.69 2.69
C ALA A 175 5.27 -24.38 1.22
N LYS A 176 6.17 -23.42 0.98
CA LYS A 176 6.67 -23.11 -0.38
C LYS A 176 7.38 -24.30 -1.02
N ALA A 177 8.26 -24.96 -0.27
CA ALA A 177 8.98 -26.13 -0.76
C ALA A 177 8.04 -27.29 -1.09
N ALA A 178 7.01 -27.51 -0.28
CA ALA A 178 5.97 -28.49 -0.56
C ALA A 178 5.20 -28.16 -1.85
N GLN A 179 4.78 -26.91 -2.04
CA GLN A 179 4.10 -26.46 -3.25
C GLN A 179 5.00 -26.61 -4.50
N GLU A 180 6.28 -26.25 -4.40
CA GLU A 180 7.23 -26.40 -5.51
C GLU A 180 7.44 -27.88 -5.86
N LEU A 181 7.59 -28.74 -4.85
CA LEU A 181 7.73 -30.17 -5.03
C LEU A 181 6.49 -30.78 -5.68
N GLU A 182 5.29 -30.39 -5.24
CA GLU A 182 4.03 -30.84 -5.81
C GLU A 182 3.93 -30.47 -7.30
N THR A 183 4.27 -29.22 -7.67
CA THR A 183 4.28 -28.81 -9.08
C THR A 183 5.29 -29.56 -9.93
N LYS A 184 6.46 -29.89 -9.35
CA LYS A 184 7.50 -30.69 -10.03
C LYS A 184 7.07 -32.13 -10.26
N ILE A 185 6.51 -32.77 -9.23
CA ILE A 185 6.00 -34.14 -9.32
C ILE A 185 4.86 -34.19 -10.34
N ALA A 186 3.90 -33.27 -10.27
CA ALA A 186 2.79 -33.22 -11.24
C ALA A 186 3.29 -33.05 -12.68
N ALA A 187 4.33 -32.24 -12.92
CA ALA A 187 4.92 -32.10 -14.24
C ALA A 187 5.64 -33.38 -14.72
N GLN A 188 6.36 -34.07 -13.82
CA GLN A 188 7.03 -35.35 -14.13
C GLN A 188 6.03 -36.47 -14.41
N GLU A 189 4.97 -36.57 -13.60
CA GLU A 189 3.89 -37.52 -13.83
C GLU A 189 3.22 -37.27 -15.19
N ALA A 190 2.92 -36.00 -15.49
CA ALA A 190 2.35 -35.61 -16.76
C ALA A 190 3.25 -35.99 -17.96
N GLU A 191 4.58 -35.82 -17.82
CA GLU A 191 5.55 -36.25 -18.84
C GLU A 191 5.58 -37.79 -18.99
N ASN A 192 5.52 -38.53 -17.88
CA ASN A 192 5.48 -39.99 -17.90
C ASN A 192 4.21 -40.56 -18.54
N PHE A 193 3.10 -39.81 -18.52
CA PHE A 193 1.83 -40.18 -19.17
C PHE A 193 1.67 -39.59 -20.58
N ASP A 194 2.79 -39.28 -21.26
CA ASP A 194 2.83 -38.76 -22.64
C ASP A 194 2.01 -37.47 -22.87
N SER A 195 1.75 -36.69 -21.82
CA SER A 195 1.16 -35.37 -22.00
C SER A 195 2.21 -34.39 -22.55
N LEU A 196 1.75 -33.35 -23.26
CA LEU A 196 2.65 -32.33 -23.81
C LEU A 196 3.47 -31.69 -22.67
N PRO A 197 4.79 -31.50 -22.84
CA PRO A 197 5.65 -30.96 -21.79
C PRO A 197 5.30 -29.49 -21.50
N ILE A 198 4.50 -29.26 -20.45
CA ILE A 198 4.07 -27.92 -20.01
C ILE A 198 5.27 -27.07 -19.55
N ALA A 199 6.33 -27.72 -19.05
CA ALA A 199 7.47 -27.08 -18.39
C ALA A 199 8.25 -26.06 -19.25
N LYS A 200 8.11 -26.06 -20.59
CA LYS A 200 8.90 -25.19 -21.49
C LYS A 200 8.08 -24.09 -22.18
N ILE A 201 6.77 -24.05 -22.00
CA ILE A 201 5.90 -23.13 -22.74
C ILE A 201 6.26 -21.67 -22.49
N ASN A 202 6.46 -21.29 -21.22
CA ASN A 202 6.78 -19.91 -20.87
C ASN A 202 8.18 -19.50 -21.33
N SER A 203 9.18 -20.39 -21.18
CA SER A 203 10.55 -20.11 -21.63
C SER A 203 10.63 -19.92 -23.14
N LEU A 204 9.95 -20.77 -23.93
CA LEU A 204 9.89 -20.61 -25.38
C LEU A 204 9.21 -19.31 -25.78
N ARG A 205 8.06 -19.00 -25.17
CA ARG A 205 7.36 -17.74 -25.39
C ARG A 205 8.24 -16.53 -25.06
N THR A 206 9.05 -16.59 -24.01
CA THR A 206 10.01 -15.52 -23.69
C THR A 206 11.06 -15.36 -24.79
N ILE A 207 11.64 -16.46 -25.28
CA ILE A 207 12.63 -16.43 -26.38
C ILE A 207 12.01 -15.82 -27.65
N GLU A 208 10.78 -16.19 -27.99
CA GLU A 208 10.06 -15.63 -29.13
C GLU A 208 9.91 -14.11 -29.00
N PHE A 209 9.47 -13.62 -27.83
CA PHE A 209 9.37 -12.18 -27.59
C PHE A 209 10.73 -11.48 -27.64
N GLU A 210 11.79 -12.09 -27.11
CA GLU A 210 13.14 -11.53 -27.19
C GLU A 210 13.64 -11.41 -28.63
N GLU A 211 13.40 -12.42 -29.46
CA GLU A 211 13.74 -12.39 -30.88
C GLU A 211 13.00 -11.29 -31.63
N GLU A 212 11.70 -11.10 -31.37
CA GLU A 212 10.91 -10.02 -31.93
C GLU A 212 11.49 -8.65 -31.55
N MET A 213 11.83 -8.45 -30.27
CA MET A 213 12.43 -7.21 -29.79
C MET A 213 13.83 -6.98 -30.38
N LEU A 214 14.64 -8.02 -30.56
CA LEU A 214 15.94 -7.94 -31.22
C LEU A 214 15.81 -7.52 -32.68
N LYS A 215 14.81 -8.04 -33.41
CA LYS A 215 14.53 -7.63 -34.80
C LYS A 215 14.16 -6.15 -34.87
N ILE A 216 13.34 -5.66 -33.93
CA ILE A 216 12.98 -4.24 -33.82
C ILE A 216 14.22 -3.39 -33.52
N SER A 217 15.01 -3.79 -32.51
CA SER A 217 16.23 -3.09 -32.09
C SER A 217 17.24 -2.97 -33.23
N LYS A 218 17.50 -4.06 -33.98
CA LYS A 218 18.42 -4.07 -35.13
C LYS A 218 18.02 -3.03 -36.19
N LYS A 219 16.73 -2.89 -36.50
CA LYS A 219 16.24 -1.88 -37.44
C LYS A 219 16.51 -0.46 -36.95
N VAL A 220 16.30 -0.19 -35.66
CA VAL A 220 16.56 1.11 -35.03
C VAL A 220 18.05 1.44 -35.04
N ILE A 221 18.90 0.49 -34.67
CA ILE A 221 20.36 0.67 -34.66
C ILE A 221 20.87 0.97 -36.07
N LEU A 222 20.42 0.22 -37.07
CA LEU A 222 20.82 0.41 -38.47
C LEU A 222 20.36 1.78 -39.01
N ARG A 223 19.15 2.21 -38.67
CA ARG A 223 18.68 3.56 -39.00
C ARG A 223 19.54 4.64 -38.34
N ASN A 224 19.87 4.48 -37.07
CA ASN A 224 20.70 5.44 -36.33
C ASN A 224 22.12 5.50 -36.89
N SER A 225 22.72 4.37 -37.23
CA SER A 225 24.05 4.33 -37.86
C SER A 225 24.04 5.05 -39.21
N GLN A 226 23.00 4.85 -40.03
CA GLN A 226 22.83 5.56 -41.29
C GLN A 226 22.70 7.08 -41.08
N MET A 227 21.93 7.52 -40.08
CA MET A 227 21.80 8.94 -39.76
C MET A 227 23.10 9.56 -39.24
N ILE A 228 23.89 8.82 -38.46
CA ILE A 228 25.20 9.28 -37.98
C ILE A 228 26.16 9.44 -39.16
N GLN A 229 26.22 8.44 -40.05
CA GLN A 229 27.05 8.49 -41.25
C GLN A 229 26.66 9.65 -42.17
N SER A 230 25.37 9.89 -42.39
CA SER A 230 24.92 11.00 -43.24
C SER A 230 25.26 12.36 -42.64
N ARG A 231 25.16 12.51 -41.31
CA ARG A 231 25.61 13.73 -40.59
C ARG A 231 27.11 13.95 -40.71
N GLN A 232 27.93 12.91 -40.57
CA GLN A 232 29.38 13.00 -40.73
C GLN A 232 29.75 13.43 -42.15
N ALA A 233 29.18 12.77 -43.17
CA ALA A 233 29.40 13.12 -44.56
C ALA A 233 28.95 14.56 -44.90
N ALA A 234 27.86 15.03 -44.29
CA ALA A 234 27.42 16.42 -44.43
C ALA A 234 28.42 17.40 -43.77
N ALA A 235 28.92 17.09 -42.58
CA ALA A 235 29.90 17.91 -41.87
C ALA A 235 31.24 18.00 -42.63
N GLU A 236 31.71 16.89 -43.21
CA GLU A 236 32.93 16.86 -44.03
C GLU A 236 32.79 17.75 -45.27
N LYS A 237 31.65 17.69 -45.96
CA LYS A 237 31.35 18.55 -47.13
C LYS A 237 31.32 20.05 -46.77
N THR A 238 30.86 20.41 -45.57
CA THR A 238 30.85 21.81 -45.14
C THR A 238 32.22 22.35 -44.76
N PHE A 239 33.21 21.49 -44.50
CA PHE A 239 34.57 21.90 -44.14
C PHE A 239 35.51 22.00 -45.37
N SER A 240 35.17 21.34 -46.47
CA SER A 240 35.99 21.32 -47.69
C SER A 240 35.61 22.37 -48.75
N GLY A 241 34.63 23.24 -48.48
CA GLY A 241 34.16 24.30 -49.38
C GLY A 241 34.32 25.66 -48.75
#